data_AF-A0A7W5CJ65-F1
#
_entry.id   AF-A0A7W5CJ65-F1
#
_cell.length_a   1.000
_cell.length_b   1.000
_cell.length_c   1.000
_cell.angle_alpha   90.00
_cell.angle_beta   90.00
_cell.angle_gamma   90.00
#
_symmetry.space_group_name_H-M   'P 1'
#
loop_
_entity.id
_entity.type
_entity.pdbx_description
1 polymer ?
#
loop_
_entity_poly.entity_id
_entity_poly.type
_entity_poly.pdbx_seq_one_letter_code
_entity_poly.pdbx_strand_id
1 'polypeptide(L)'
;MTNTFPKTLHALTTITLPDANPNAGWGSMGTLVNRGQQVEISQARYDATKDVNGDSWLDYSEDEQQARWNEVRFRWGETPDNVRPWDKDPSLANLLRETELAEARKLENTAERADAVAAIFQKYGRGQTSQTIAYIG
;
A
#
# COMPACT_ATOMS: atom_id res chain seq x y z
N MET A 1 0.94 19.64 -20.45
CA MET A 1 2.15 18.93 -20.01
C MET A 1 2.19 17.61 -20.74
N THR A 2 3.31 17.24 -21.37
CA THR A 2 3.42 15.96 -22.07
C THR A 2 3.74 14.86 -21.04
N ASN A 3 2.74 14.09 -20.65
CA ASN A 3 2.94 12.95 -19.75
C ASN A 3 3.79 11.91 -20.47
N THR A 4 5.00 11.65 -19.95
CA THR A 4 5.92 10.64 -20.48
C THR A 4 5.73 9.35 -19.69
N PHE A 5 5.44 8.25 -20.39
CA PHE A 5 5.27 6.92 -19.81
C PHE A 5 6.34 5.95 -20.37
N PRO A 6 6.73 4.91 -19.62
CA PRO A 6 6.22 4.51 -18.32
C PRO A 6 6.59 5.47 -17.17
N LYS A 7 5.73 5.53 -16.15
CA LYS A 7 5.97 6.35 -14.95
C LYS A 7 5.54 5.59 -13.69
N THR A 8 6.35 5.66 -12.64
CA THR A 8 6.07 5.00 -11.37
C THR A 8 5.07 5.80 -10.54
N LEU A 9 4.05 5.11 -10.03
CA LEU A 9 3.08 5.61 -9.08
C LEU A 9 3.14 4.75 -7.82
N HIS A 10 3.08 5.37 -6.65
CA HIS A 10 2.88 4.65 -5.39
C HIS A 10 1.53 4.99 -4.77
N ALA A 11 0.94 3.96 -4.17
CA ALA A 11 -0.37 4.06 -3.56
C ALA A 11 -0.24 4.45 -2.07
N LEU A 12 -1.00 5.46 -1.66
CA LEU A 12 -1.16 5.88 -0.26
C LEU A 12 -2.39 5.25 0.39
N THR A 13 -3.29 4.69 -0.41
CA THR A 13 -4.44 3.89 0.01
C THR A 13 -4.65 2.75 -0.98
N THR A 14 -5.62 1.87 -0.75
CA THR A 14 -5.97 0.87 -1.77
C THR A 14 -6.71 1.51 -2.93
N ILE A 15 -6.15 1.40 -4.13
CA ILE A 15 -6.73 1.87 -5.38
C ILE A 15 -6.89 0.71 -6.36
N THR A 16 -7.88 0.80 -7.24
CA THR A 16 -8.05 -0.13 -8.36
C THR A 16 -7.61 0.55 -9.64
N LEU A 17 -6.62 -0.03 -10.31
CA LEU A 17 -6.17 0.43 -11.62
C LEU A 17 -6.77 -0.43 -12.72
N PRO A 18 -7.13 0.15 -13.88
CA PRO A 18 -7.48 -0.66 -15.03
C PRO A 18 -6.29 -1.53 -15.44
N ASP A 19 -6.58 -2.71 -15.97
CA ASP A 19 -5.52 -3.60 -16.43
C ASP A 19 -4.80 -3.00 -17.64
N ALA A 20 -3.49 -3.26 -17.72
CA ALA A 20 -2.65 -2.72 -18.79
C ALA A 20 -2.98 -3.32 -20.16
N ASN A 21 -3.76 -4.41 -20.21
CA ASN A 21 -4.11 -5.11 -21.44
C ASN A 21 -5.61 -4.98 -21.75
N PRO A 22 -6.00 -4.10 -22.69
CA PRO A 22 -7.40 -3.97 -23.10
C PRO A 22 -7.95 -5.21 -23.85
N ASN A 23 -7.08 -6.15 -24.27
CA ASN A 23 -7.48 -7.41 -24.93
C ASN A 23 -7.60 -8.61 -23.98
N ALA A 24 -7.50 -8.40 -22.66
CA ALA A 24 -7.81 -9.44 -21.69
C ALA A 24 -9.33 -9.69 -21.69
N GLY A 25 -9.78 -10.70 -22.44
CA GLY A 25 -11.19 -10.97 -22.70
C GLY A 25 -12.07 -11.01 -21.44
N TRP A 26 -13.29 -10.46 -21.55
CA TRP A 26 -14.49 -10.56 -20.69
C TRP A 26 -14.35 -10.68 -19.15
N GLY A 27 -13.18 -10.44 -18.55
CA GLY A 27 -12.92 -10.71 -17.14
C GLY A 27 -11.80 -9.92 -16.49
N SER A 28 -11.22 -8.92 -17.18
CA SER A 28 -10.19 -8.07 -16.58
C SER A 28 -10.82 -7.02 -15.65
N MET A 29 -11.13 -7.45 -14.43
CA MET A 29 -11.50 -6.59 -13.31
C MET A 29 -10.20 -6.02 -12.73
N GLY A 30 -9.99 -4.71 -12.90
CA GLY A 30 -8.69 -4.06 -12.70
C GLY A 30 -7.82 -4.50 -11.51
N THR A 31 -6.51 -4.33 -11.66
CA THR A 31 -5.52 -4.63 -10.63
C THR A 31 -5.69 -3.77 -9.38
N LEU A 32 -5.85 -4.41 -8.21
CA LEU A 32 -5.77 -3.75 -6.90
C LEU A 32 -4.31 -3.42 -6.56
N VAL A 33 -4.06 -2.16 -6.20
CA VAL A 33 -2.78 -1.68 -5.68
C VAL A 33 -3.00 -1.17 -4.27
N ASN A 34 -2.37 -1.82 -3.30
CA ASN A 34 -2.52 -1.51 -1.88
C ASN A 34 -1.53 -0.42 -1.44
N ARG A 35 -1.82 0.21 -0.31
CA ARG A 35 -0.92 1.21 0.29
C ARG A 35 0.52 0.71 0.40
N GLY A 36 1.48 1.56 0.05
CA GLY A 36 2.91 1.27 0.07
C GLY A 36 3.39 0.47 -1.15
N GLN A 37 2.50 -0.07 -1.97
CA GLN A 37 2.89 -0.67 -3.24
C GLN A 37 3.14 0.41 -4.28
N GLN A 38 4.14 0.18 -5.11
CA GLN A 38 4.42 0.96 -6.31
C GLN A 38 4.11 0.12 -7.55
N VAL A 39 3.68 0.82 -8.60
CA VAL A 39 3.31 0.22 -9.87
C VAL A 39 3.79 1.12 -11.00
N GLU A 40 4.29 0.50 -12.05
CA GLU A 40 4.60 1.19 -13.29
C GLU A 40 3.32 1.40 -14.10
N ILE A 41 3.01 2.66 -14.41
CA ILE A 41 1.89 3.04 -15.25
C ILE A 41 2.40 3.15 -16.68
N SER A 42 1.90 2.27 -17.56
CA SER A 42 2.13 2.37 -19.00
C SER A 42 1.17 3.39 -19.65
N GLN A 43 1.50 3.83 -20.87
CA GLN A 43 0.63 4.71 -21.66
C GLN A 43 -0.79 4.12 -21.80
N ALA A 44 -0.90 2.83 -22.14
CA ALA A 44 -2.18 2.16 -22.30
C ALA A 44 -3.02 2.14 -21.01
N ARG A 45 -2.37 1.90 -19.86
CA ARG A 45 -3.05 1.93 -18.55
C ARG A 45 -3.51 3.35 -18.20
N TYR A 46 -2.71 4.36 -18.50
CA TYR A 46 -3.11 5.76 -18.31
C TYR A 46 -4.27 6.14 -19.23
N ASP A 47 -4.23 5.78 -20.51
CA ASP A 47 -5.33 6.07 -21.43
C ASP A 47 -6.65 5.40 -21.01
N ALA A 48 -6.59 4.22 -20.39
CA ALA A 48 -7.74 3.54 -19.82
C ALA A 48 -8.36 4.24 -18.59
N THR A 49 -7.67 5.23 -17.99
CA THR A 49 -8.19 6.02 -16.87
C THR A 49 -8.85 7.33 -17.28
N LYS A 50 -8.83 7.66 -18.58
CA LYS A 50 -9.42 8.88 -19.11
C LYS A 50 -10.94 8.78 -19.15
N ASP A 51 -11.61 9.89 -18.85
CA ASP A 51 -13.05 10.02 -19.01
C ASP A 51 -13.45 10.39 -20.46
N VAL A 52 -14.73 10.67 -20.66
CA VAL A 52 -15.29 11.06 -21.97
C VAL A 52 -14.74 12.37 -22.51
N ASN A 53 -14.16 13.22 -21.65
CA ASN A 53 -13.54 14.49 -22.02
C ASN A 53 -12.03 14.33 -22.27
N GLY A 54 -11.48 13.14 -22.01
CA GLY A 54 -10.05 12.85 -22.14
C GLY A 54 -9.23 13.12 -20.88
N ASP A 55 -9.88 13.48 -19.77
CA ASP A 55 -9.23 13.81 -18.50
C ASP A 55 -9.00 12.53 -17.68
N SER A 56 -7.76 12.31 -17.23
CA SER A 56 -7.45 11.17 -16.36
C SER A 56 -7.48 11.58 -14.89
N TRP A 57 -8.12 10.75 -14.05
CA TRP A 57 -8.05 10.92 -12.61
C TRP A 57 -6.63 10.73 -12.04
N LEU A 58 -5.70 10.16 -12.81
CA LEU A 58 -4.28 10.05 -12.44
C LEU A 58 -3.53 11.39 -12.52
N ASP A 59 -4.12 12.40 -13.17
CA ASP A 59 -3.56 13.76 -13.23
C ASP A 59 -4.04 14.66 -12.08
N TYR A 60 -4.95 14.17 -11.23
CA TYR A 60 -5.43 14.94 -10.09
C TYR A 60 -4.30 15.31 -9.14
N SER A 61 -4.21 16.60 -8.85
CA SER A 61 -3.43 17.16 -7.76
C SER A 61 -3.90 16.61 -6.40
N GLU A 62 -3.09 16.78 -5.37
CA GLU A 62 -3.45 16.34 -4.01
C GLU A 62 -4.75 17.01 -3.52
N ASP A 63 -4.95 18.29 -3.86
CA ASP A 63 -6.16 19.03 -3.51
C ASP A 63 -7.39 18.49 -4.25
N GLU A 64 -7.26 18.11 -5.51
CA GLU A 64 -8.35 17.51 -6.28
C GLU A 64 -8.70 16.10 -5.77
N GLN A 65 -7.69 15.30 -5.43
CA GLN A 65 -7.91 14.00 -4.78
C GLN A 65 -8.62 14.18 -3.43
N GLN A 66 -8.17 15.14 -2.62
CA GLN A 66 -8.78 15.47 -1.34
C GLN A 66 -10.22 15.96 -1.51
N ALA A 67 -10.51 16.83 -2.48
CA ALA A 67 -11.87 17.30 -2.74
C ALA A 67 -12.80 16.18 -3.21
N ARG A 68 -12.29 15.25 -4.04
CA ARG A 68 -13.11 14.17 -4.62
C ARG A 68 -13.30 12.98 -3.69
N TRP A 69 -12.26 12.58 -2.96
CA TRP A 69 -12.25 11.35 -2.18
C TRP A 69 -12.08 11.57 -0.68
N ASN A 70 -11.93 12.81 -0.24
CA ASN A 70 -11.63 13.18 1.15
C ASN A 70 -10.31 12.58 1.67
N GLU A 71 -9.42 12.14 0.77
CA GLU A 71 -8.07 11.69 1.05
C GLU A 71 -7.19 11.74 -0.21
N VAL A 72 -5.87 11.87 -0.03
CA VAL A 72 -4.88 11.66 -1.10
C VAL A 72 -4.61 10.16 -1.24
N ARG A 73 -4.87 9.61 -2.42
CA ARG A 73 -4.88 8.16 -2.65
C ARG A 73 -3.59 7.63 -3.25
N PHE A 74 -2.87 8.45 -4.02
CA PHE A 74 -1.61 8.08 -4.65
C PHE A 74 -0.74 9.30 -4.93
N ARG A 75 0.54 9.05 -5.21
CA ARG A 75 1.50 10.04 -5.69
C ARG A 75 2.38 9.44 -6.78
N TRP A 76 2.89 10.29 -7.65
CA TRP A 76 3.91 9.92 -8.63
C TRP A 76 5.29 9.83 -7.97
N GLY A 77 6.12 8.89 -8.43
CA GLY A 77 7.45 8.60 -7.89
C GLY A 77 7.49 7.32 -7.06
N GLU A 78 8.69 6.97 -6.59
CA GLU A 78 8.92 5.80 -5.74
C GLU A 78 8.21 5.93 -4.39
N THR A 79 7.82 4.80 -3.80
CA THR A 79 7.26 4.78 -2.45
C THR A 79 8.32 5.29 -1.46
N PRO A 80 8.06 6.37 -0.71
CA PRO A 80 8.98 6.82 0.33
C PRO A 80 9.02 5.80 1.49
N ASP A 81 10.17 5.67 2.16
CA ASP A 81 10.38 4.70 3.25
C ASP A 81 9.39 4.84 4.43
N ASN A 82 8.73 6.00 4.55
CA ASN A 82 7.75 6.28 5.59
C ASN A 82 6.32 5.83 5.25
N VAL A 83 6.04 5.36 4.03
CA VAL A 83 4.73 4.87 3.64
C VAL A 83 4.67 3.37 3.92
N ARG A 84 4.10 2.99 5.06
CA ARG A 84 3.98 1.58 5.43
C ARG A 84 2.61 1.06 5.03
N PRO A 85 2.53 -0.14 4.42
CA PRO A 85 1.26 -0.77 4.06
C PRO A 85 0.27 -0.90 5.22
N TRP A 86 0.78 -1.04 6.44
CA TRP A 86 0.00 -1.31 7.64
C TRP A 86 -0.32 -0.07 8.50
N ASP A 87 0.07 1.15 8.08
CA ASP A 87 -0.17 2.37 8.88
C ASP A 87 -1.67 2.63 9.17
N LYS A 88 -2.55 2.17 8.28
CA LYS A 88 -4.01 2.28 8.45
C LYS A 88 -4.71 0.94 8.69
N ASP A 89 -3.95 -0.14 8.85
CA ASP A 89 -4.47 -1.47 9.16
C ASP A 89 -3.67 -2.12 10.29
N PRO A 90 -4.08 -1.90 11.55
CA PRO A 90 -3.45 -2.51 12.72
C PRO A 90 -3.48 -4.05 12.69
N SER A 91 -4.46 -4.66 12.02
CA SER A 91 -4.58 -6.11 11.94
C SER A 91 -3.52 -6.70 11.00
N LEU A 92 -3.26 -6.03 9.87
CA LEU A 92 -2.17 -6.37 8.96
C LEU A 92 -0.81 -6.15 9.61
N ALA A 93 -0.64 -5.06 10.38
CA ALA A 93 0.58 -4.83 11.16
C ALA A 93 0.87 -5.99 12.11
N ASN A 94 -0.16 -6.46 12.82
CA ASN A 94 -0.05 -7.58 13.75
C ASN A 94 0.27 -8.90 13.04
N LEU A 95 -0.41 -9.21 11.94
CA LEU A 95 -0.18 -10.43 11.17
C LEU A 95 1.25 -10.50 10.62
N LEU A 96 1.72 -9.41 9.99
CA LEU A 96 3.09 -9.32 9.45
C LEU A 96 4.13 -9.43 10.55
N ARG A 97 3.91 -8.73 11.68
CA ARG A 97 4.77 -8.84 12.86
C ARG A 97 4.84 -10.26 13.39
N GLU A 98 3.72 -10.95 13.55
CA GLU A 98 3.68 -12.34 14.04
C GLU A 98 4.37 -13.31 13.09
N THR A 99 4.23 -13.09 11.78
CA THR A 99 4.89 -13.88 10.74
C THR A 99 6.41 -13.69 10.81
N GLU A 100 6.90 -12.44 10.87
CA GLU A 100 8.33 -12.16 11.00
C GLU A 100 8.89 -12.65 12.35
N LEU A 101 8.14 -12.55 13.45
CA LEU A 101 8.53 -13.10 14.74
C LEU A 101 8.64 -14.63 14.69
N ALA A 102 7.75 -15.32 13.96
CA ALA A 102 7.82 -16.76 13.78
C ALA A 102 9.10 -17.17 13.04
N GLU A 103 9.50 -16.43 11.99
CA GLU A 103 10.77 -16.66 11.29
C GLU A 103 11.98 -16.34 12.17
N ALA A 104 11.99 -15.20 12.86
CA ALA A 104 13.08 -14.81 13.75
C ALA A 104 13.29 -15.84 14.89
N ARG A 105 12.21 -16.48 15.37
CA ARG A 105 12.30 -17.54 16.39
C ARG A 105 13.00 -18.80 15.89
N LYS A 106 12.99 -19.07 14.58
CA LYS A 106 13.69 -20.20 13.95
C LYS A 106 15.21 -19.99 13.88
N LEU A 107 15.71 -18.78 14.09
CA LEU A 107 17.16 -18.53 14.15
C LEU A 107 17.76 -19.30 15.32
N GLU A 108 18.77 -20.13 15.04
CA GLU A 108 19.46 -20.93 16.06
C GLU A 108 20.30 -20.05 17.00
N ASN A 109 20.91 -19.00 16.45
CA ASN A 109 21.73 -18.06 17.20
C ASN A 109 20.85 -17.12 18.05
N THR A 110 21.04 -17.19 19.36
CA THR A 110 20.27 -16.39 20.33
C THR A 110 20.52 -14.89 20.22
N ALA A 111 21.74 -14.45 19.87
CA ALA A 111 22.04 -13.03 19.71
C ALA A 111 21.36 -12.46 18.45
N GLU A 112 21.51 -13.14 17.32
CA GLU A 112 20.85 -12.75 16.06
C GLU A 112 19.33 -12.77 16.18
N ARG A 113 18.78 -13.74 16.91
CA ARG A 113 17.35 -13.78 17.22
C ARG A 113 16.90 -12.59 18.05
N ALA A 114 17.67 -12.17 19.06
CA ALA A 114 17.34 -11.00 19.87
C ALA A 114 17.35 -9.71 19.05
N ASP A 115 18.36 -9.55 18.18
CA ASP A 115 18.49 -8.39 17.29
C ASP A 115 17.37 -8.36 16.24
N ALA A 116 17.04 -9.51 15.64
CA ALA A 116 15.93 -9.63 14.69
C ALA A 116 14.59 -9.27 15.36
N VAL A 117 14.33 -9.77 16.57
CA VAL A 117 13.11 -9.44 17.32
C VAL A 117 13.05 -7.95 17.70
N ALA A 118 14.18 -7.35 18.08
CA ALA A 118 14.25 -5.92 18.37
C ALA A 118 13.96 -5.06 17.12
N ALA A 119 14.52 -5.43 15.96
CA ALA A 119 14.26 -4.76 14.69
C ALA A 119 12.79 -4.86 14.27
N ILE A 120 12.17 -6.04 14.43
CA ILE A 120 10.74 -6.25 14.17
C ILE A 120 9.88 -5.32 15.05
N PHE A 121 10.21 -5.19 16.34
CA PHE A 121 9.48 -4.28 17.22
C PHE A 121 9.70 -2.80 16.92
N GLN A 122 10.87 -2.41 16.41
CA GLN A 122 11.08 -1.05 15.89
C GLN A 122 10.26 -0.79 14.63
N LYS A 123 10.10 -1.81 13.77
CA LYS A 123 9.38 -1.72 12.49
C LYS A 123 7.85 -1.68 12.66
N TYR A 124 7.28 -2.56 13.48
CA TYR A 124 5.81 -2.71 13.62
C TYR A 124 5.25 -2.15 14.92
N GLY A 125 6.10 -1.80 15.90
CA GLY A 125 5.68 -1.52 17.27
C GLY A 125 5.50 -2.81 18.10
N ARG A 126 5.36 -2.66 19.43
CA ARG A 126 5.21 -3.80 20.35
C ARG A 126 3.80 -4.43 20.35
N GLY A 127 2.84 -3.83 19.65
CA GLY A 127 1.41 -4.19 19.72
C GLY A 127 0.77 -3.77 21.06
N GLN A 128 -0.54 -3.53 21.10
CA GLN A 128 -1.25 -3.35 22.37
C GLN A 128 -1.34 -4.70 23.10
N THR A 129 -0.86 -4.77 24.34
CA THR A 129 -0.96 -5.96 25.21
C THR A 129 -2.09 -5.87 26.24
N SER A 130 -2.92 -4.83 26.22
CA SER A 130 -4.02 -4.69 27.19
C SER A 130 -5.29 -5.42 26.71
N GLN A 131 -5.46 -6.67 27.12
CA GLN A 131 -6.79 -7.22 27.37
C GLN A 131 -7.20 -6.83 28.80
N THR A 132 -7.81 -5.66 28.97
CA THR A 132 -8.52 -5.38 30.21
C THR A 132 -9.84 -6.14 30.16
N ILE A 133 -9.84 -7.37 30.68
CA ILE A 133 -11.07 -8.09 31.02
C ILE A 133 -11.69 -7.33 32.20
N ALA A 134 -12.56 -6.36 31.92
CA ALA A 134 -13.37 -5.73 32.94
C ALA A 134 -14.43 -6.75 33.40
N TYR A 135 -14.16 -7.43 34.51
CA TYR A 135 -15.18 -8.18 35.24
C TYR A 135 -16.11 -7.15 35.90
N ILE A 136 -17.29 -6.94 35.33
CA ILE A 136 -18.37 -6.21 36.00
C ILE A 136 -19.06 -7.25 36.89
N GLY A 137 -18.80 -7.15 38.19
CA GLY A 137 -19.57 -7.84 39.24
C GLY A 137 -20.84 -7.10 39.59
#